data_AF-A0A5D2BZK1-F1
#
_entry.id   AF-A0A5D2BZK1-F1
#
_cell.length_a   1.000
_cell.length_b   1.000
_cell.length_c   1.000
_cell.angle_alpha   90.00
_cell.angle_beta   90.00
_cell.angle_gamma   90.00
#
_symmetry.space_group_name_H-M   'P 1'
#
loop_
_entity.id
_entity.type
_entity.pdbx_description
1 polymer ?
#
loop_
_entity_poly.entity_id
_entity_poly.type
_entity_poly.pdbx_seq_one_letter_code
_entity_poly.pdbx_strand_id
1 'polypeptide(L)'
;MASSLLLRALSSFLFFLFLVTIPYTTINTIGGEIELQEIVNGLINTQMYNSPRISIALIFITVGIGFKLSPAPSHQWTPDVYEGVRFVR
;
A
#
# COMPACT_ATOMS: atom_id res chain seq x y z
N MET A 1 -22.28 9.35 -2.42
CA MET A 1 -22.06 8.11 -3.22
C MET A 1 -20.94 8.28 -4.26
N ALA A 2 -20.96 9.31 -5.13
CA ALA A 2 -19.88 9.53 -6.10
C ALA A 2 -18.53 9.94 -5.46
N SER A 3 -18.59 10.72 -4.37
CA SER A 3 -17.40 11.20 -3.64
C SER A 3 -16.63 10.07 -2.94
N SER A 4 -17.30 9.12 -2.28
CA SER A 4 -16.65 8.01 -1.59
C SER A 4 -16.07 6.97 -2.56
N LEU A 5 -16.71 6.73 -3.70
CA LEU A 5 -16.16 5.90 -4.78
C LEU A 5 -14.91 6.52 -5.40
N LEU A 6 -14.93 7.83 -5.67
CA LEU A 6 -13.77 8.57 -6.18
C LEU A 6 -12.62 8.54 -5.17
N LEU A 7 -12.90 8.74 -3.89
CA LEU A 7 -11.88 8.70 -2.84
C LEU A 7 -11.22 7.32 -2.72
N ARG A 8 -12.03 6.24 -2.82
CA ARG A 8 -11.54 4.86 -2.79
C ARG A 8 -10.74 4.51 -4.04
N ALA A 9 -11.18 4.96 -5.21
CA ALA A 9 -10.48 4.75 -6.47
C ALA A 9 -9.15 5.50 -6.50
N LEU A 10 -9.14 6.77 -6.09
CA LEU A 10 -7.91 7.58 -6.00
C LEU A 10 -6.95 7.03 -4.94
N SER A 11 -7.42 6.64 -3.76
CA SER A 11 -6.58 6.02 -2.73
C SER A 11 -5.97 4.70 -3.22
N SER A 12 -6.78 3.84 -3.86
CA SER A 12 -6.30 2.56 -4.41
C SER A 12 -5.32 2.76 -5.57
N PHE A 13 -5.57 3.74 -6.44
CA PHE A 13 -4.70 4.08 -7.57
C PHE A 13 -3.36 4.67 -7.09
N LEU A 14 -3.40 5.61 -6.14
CA LEU A 14 -2.19 6.20 -5.55
C LEU A 14 -1.40 5.18 -4.73
N PHE A 15 -2.07 4.32 -3.98
CA PHE A 15 -1.43 3.21 -3.28
C PHE A 15 -0.79 2.24 -4.26
N PHE A 16 -1.47 1.86 -5.34
CA PHE A 16 -0.92 0.95 -6.35
C PHE A 16 0.27 1.56 -7.09
N LEU A 17 0.20 2.83 -7.51
CA LEU A 17 1.32 3.55 -8.14
C LEU A 17 2.54 3.60 -7.23
N PHE A 18 2.33 3.90 -5.95
CA PHE A 18 3.42 4.05 -5.01
C PHE A 18 4.00 2.71 -4.55
N LEU A 19 3.14 1.72 -4.30
CA LEU A 19 3.53 0.36 -3.94
C LEU A 19 4.18 -0.39 -5.09
N VAL A 20 3.89 -0.08 -6.35
CA VAL A 20 4.63 -0.68 -7.46
C VAL A 20 5.96 0.03 -7.64
N THR A 21 6.01 1.36 -7.68
CA THR A 21 7.21 2.09 -8.11
C THR A 21 8.41 1.95 -7.17
N ILE A 22 8.22 2.11 -5.86
CA ILE A 22 9.35 2.13 -4.92
C ILE A 22 9.95 0.73 -4.71
N PRO A 23 9.20 -0.32 -4.38
CA PRO A 23 9.79 -1.64 -4.28
C PRO A 23 10.15 -2.20 -5.65
N TYR A 24 9.47 -1.92 -6.78
CA TYR A 24 9.95 -2.39 -8.09
C TYR A 24 11.34 -1.83 -8.43
N THR A 25 11.60 -0.55 -8.18
CA THR A 25 12.94 0.01 -8.39
C THR A 25 13.97 -0.56 -7.41
N THR A 26 13.56 -0.87 -6.18
CA THR A 26 14.44 -1.44 -5.15
C THR A 26 14.73 -2.92 -5.43
N ILE A 27 13.73 -3.70 -5.84
CA ILE A 27 13.81 -5.09 -6.26
C ILE A 27 14.69 -5.21 -7.52
N ASN A 28 14.54 -4.31 -8.50
CA ASN A 28 15.45 -4.28 -9.66
C ASN A 28 16.91 -4.01 -9.26
N THR A 29 17.16 -3.17 -8.25
CA THR A 29 18.53 -2.99 -7.72
C THR A 29 19.05 -4.18 -6.91
N ILE A 30 18.16 -5.02 -6.37
CA ILE A 30 18.52 -6.22 -5.57
C ILE A 30 18.64 -7.48 -6.45
N GLY A 31 18.11 -7.47 -7.69
CA GLY A 31 18.23 -8.58 -8.64
C GLY A 31 16.92 -9.07 -9.26
N GLY A 32 15.78 -8.44 -8.98
CA GLY A 32 14.47 -8.86 -9.51
C GLY A 32 13.73 -9.87 -8.62
N GLU A 33 14.26 -10.15 -7.43
CA GLU A 33 13.73 -11.10 -6.44
C GLU A 33 12.29 -10.76 -5.98
N ILE A 34 11.37 -11.71 -6.10
CA ILE A 34 9.97 -11.61 -5.64
C ILE A 34 9.71 -12.39 -4.34
N GLU A 35 10.65 -13.25 -3.93
CA GLU A 35 10.56 -13.97 -2.67
C GLU A 35 10.98 -13.08 -1.50
N LEU A 36 10.18 -13.09 -0.41
CA LEU A 36 10.44 -12.25 0.75
C LEU A 36 11.79 -12.55 1.41
N GLN A 37 12.22 -13.81 1.42
CA GLN A 37 13.50 -14.20 2.02
C GLN A 37 14.68 -13.60 1.25
N GLU A 38 14.63 -13.66 -0.07
CA GLU A 38 15.66 -13.11 -0.94
C GLU A 38 15.71 -11.58 -0.90
N ILE A 39 14.54 -10.92 -0.80
CA ILE A 39 14.47 -9.47 -0.60
C ILE A 39 15.16 -9.07 0.72
N VAL A 40 14.91 -9.80 1.81
CA VAL A 40 15.54 -9.54 3.11
C VAL A 40 17.04 -9.77 3.06
N ASN A 41 17.49 -10.88 2.45
CA ASN A 41 18.90 -11.20 2.29
C ASN A 41 19.62 -10.13 1.45
N GLY A 42 19.03 -9.74 0.32
CA GLY A 42 19.55 -8.69 -0.54
C GLY A 42 19.63 -7.33 0.15
N LEU A 43 18.65 -7.00 1.00
CA LEU A 43 18.66 -5.76 1.78
C LEU A 43 19.75 -5.72 2.86
N ILE A 44 20.02 -6.86 3.49
CA ILE A 44 21.11 -7.00 4.49
C ILE A 44 22.47 -6.93 3.80
N ASN A 45 22.65 -7.69 2.71
CA ASN A 45 23.91 -7.77 1.97
C ASN A 45 24.33 -6.42 1.37
N THR A 46 23.36 -5.63 0.92
CA THR A 46 23.59 -4.29 0.36
C THR A 46 23.63 -3.18 1.43
N GLN A 47 23.43 -3.52 2.70
CA GLN A 47 23.32 -2.57 3.83
C GLN A 47 22.25 -1.47 3.62
N MET A 48 21.25 -1.75 2.77
CA MET A 48 20.24 -0.77 2.39
C MET A 48 19.11 -0.63 3.43
N TYR A 49 19.07 -1.45 4.48
CA TYR A 49 18.03 -1.42 5.51
C TYR A 49 17.89 -0.06 6.23
N ASN A 50 18.97 0.72 6.31
CA ASN A 50 18.95 2.07 6.89
C ASN A 50 18.69 3.19 5.86
N SER A 51 18.47 2.84 4.59
CA SER A 51 18.23 3.84 3.55
C SER A 51 16.84 4.48 3.73
N PRO A 52 16.72 5.82 3.63
CA PRO A 52 15.43 6.50 3.63
C PRO A 52 14.45 5.95 2.60
N ARG A 53 14.97 5.41 1.48
CA ARG A 53 14.17 4.81 0.40
C ARG A 53 13.35 3.62 0.89
N ILE A 54 13.95 2.75 1.70
CA ILE A 54 13.27 1.56 2.23
C ILE A 54 12.28 1.94 3.31
N SER A 55 12.63 2.90 4.17
CA SER A 55 11.71 3.42 5.19
C SER A 55 10.44 4.00 4.55
N ILE A 56 10.59 4.78 3.47
CA ILE A 56 9.47 5.30 2.70
C ILE A 56 8.65 4.15 2.09
N ALA A 57 9.29 3.16 1.46
CA ALA A 57 8.60 1.99 0.92
C ALA A 57 7.72 1.29 1.97
N LEU A 58 8.27 1.04 3.16
CA LEU A 58 7.58 0.40 4.29
C LEU A 58 6.39 1.21 4.80
N ILE A 59 6.53 2.54 4.92
CA ILE A 59 5.44 3.42 5.34
C ILE A 59 4.27 3.30 4.38
N PHE A 60 4.52 3.35 3.07
CA PHE A 60 3.44 3.28 2.09
C PHE A 60 2.77 1.90 2.04
N ILE A 61 3.53 0.81 2.14
CA ILE A 61 2.97 -0.54 2.29
C ILE A 61 2.05 -0.59 3.51
N THR A 62 2.52 -0.11 4.66
CA THR A 62 1.76 -0.12 5.92
C THR A 62 0.50 0.74 5.82
N VAL A 63 0.59 1.93 5.24
CA VAL A 63 -0.54 2.85 5.07
C VAL A 63 -1.64 2.26 4.20
N GLY A 64 -1.32 1.60 3.08
CA GLY A 64 -2.39 1.03 2.25
C GLY A 64 -2.91 -0.32 2.71
N ILE A 65 -2.12 -1.12 3.44
CA ILE A 65 -2.68 -2.24 4.22
C ILE A 65 -3.66 -1.68 5.26
N GLY A 66 -3.26 -0.63 6.00
CA GLY A 66 -4.12 0.08 6.93
C GLY A 66 -5.41 0.55 6.27
N PHE A 67 -5.33 1.27 5.14
CA PHE A 67 -6.51 1.74 4.42
C PHE A 67 -7.49 0.61 4.05
N LYS A 68 -7.00 -0.56 3.66
CA LYS A 68 -7.86 -1.73 3.34
C LYS A 68 -8.53 -2.35 4.57
N LEU A 69 -7.87 -2.28 5.73
CA LEU A 69 -8.37 -2.83 6.99
C LEU A 69 -9.33 -1.88 7.74
N SER A 70 -9.43 -0.61 7.31
CA SER A 70 -10.26 0.43 7.94
C SER A 70 -10.04 0.71 9.45
N PRO A 71 -8.84 0.57 10.07
CA PRO A 71 -8.60 1.05 11.42
C PRO A 71 -8.66 2.59 11.46
N ALA A 72 -8.92 3.19 12.63
CA ALA A 72 -8.81 4.64 12.79
C ALA A 72 -7.38 5.13 12.43
N PRO A 73 -7.18 6.24 11.70
CA PRO A 73 -8.15 7.23 11.19
C PRO A 73 -8.68 6.93 9.78
N SER A 74 -8.47 5.74 9.24
CA SER A 74 -8.82 5.36 7.86
C SER A 74 -10.24 4.78 7.70
N HIS A 75 -11.05 4.77 8.76
CA HIS A 75 -12.39 4.19 8.74
C HIS A 75 -13.44 5.05 8.02
N GLN A 76 -13.14 6.32 7.69
CA GLN A 76 -14.10 7.33 7.21
C GLN A 76 -14.95 6.89 6.00
N TRP A 77 -14.43 6.02 5.14
CA TRP A 77 -15.15 5.53 3.96
C TRP A 77 -16.07 4.32 4.25
N THR A 78 -15.97 3.72 5.44
CA THR A 78 -16.70 2.50 5.83
C THR A 78 -18.20 2.76 5.99
N PRO A 79 -18.67 3.82 6.70
CA PRO A 79 -20.10 4.12 6.81
C PRO A 79 -20.76 4.38 5.44
N ASP A 80 -20.10 5.14 4.57
CA ASP A 80 -20.59 5.50 3.23
C ASP A 80 -20.85 4.27 2.32
N VAL A 81 -20.11 3.17 2.51
CA VAL A 81 -20.25 1.95 1.71
C VAL A 81 -21.45 1.12 2.18
N TYR A 82 -21.68 1.02 3.49
CA TYR A 82 -22.83 0.29 4.03
C TYR A 82 -24.15 0.99 3.71
N GLU A 83 -24.20 2.32 3.80
CA GLU A 83 -25.42 3.08 3.48
C GLU A 83 -25.80 3.07 1.99
N GLY A 84 -24.81 2.87 1.10
CA GLY A 84 -25.04 2.76 -0.35
C GLY A 84 -25.68 1.43 -0.78
N VAL A 85 -25.64 0.39 0.06
CA VAL A 85 -26.28 -0.90 -0.22
C VAL A 85 -27.74 -0.80 0.21
N ARG A 86 -28.62 -0.40 -0.71
CA ARG A 86 -30.05 -0.57 -0.49
C ARG A 86 -30.33 -2.06 -0.42
N PHE A 87 -30.77 -2.54 0.74
CA PHE A 87 -31.42 -3.84 0.85
C PHE A 87 -32.72 -3.75 0.03
N VAL A 88 -32.69 -4.25 -1.20
CA VAL A 88 -33.92 -4.55 -1.93
C VAL A 88 -34.56 -5.71 -1.17
N ARG A 89 -35.68 -5.42 -0.49
CA ARG A 89 -36.61 -6.46 -0.03
C ARG A 89 -37.43 -6.97 -1.20
#